data_AF-A0A5K1BGW2-F1
#
_entry.id   AF-A0A5K1BGW2-F1
#
_cell.length_a   1.000
_cell.length_b   1.000
_cell.length_c   1.000
_cell.angle_alpha   90.00
_cell.angle_beta   90.00
_cell.angle_gamma   90.00
#
_symmetry.space_group_name_H-M   'P 1'
#
loop_
_entity.id
_entity.type
_entity.pdbx_description
1 polymer ?
#
loop_
_entity_poly.entity_id
_entity_poly.type
_entity_poly.pdbx_seq_one_letter_code
_entity_poly.pdbx_strand_id
1 'polypeptide(L)' 'ELGLLPINLATWGPFLLLNFNQQLEDEESSGESVGKDWLGSCSEILIAGGVDHSLKH' A
#
# COMPACT_ATOMS: atom_id res chain seq x y z
N GLU A 1 4.08 -0.36 24.32
CA GLU A 1 2.70 -0.83 24.02
C GLU A 1 2.49 -0.76 22.52
N LEU A 2 1.89 -1.78 21.91
CA LEU A 2 1.69 -1.88 20.46
C LEU A 2 0.33 -1.25 20.14
N GLY A 3 0.29 0.08 20.17
CA GLY A 3 -0.90 0.86 19.83
C GLY A 3 -1.06 1.03 18.31
N LEU A 4 -2.31 1.11 17.85
CA LEU A 4 -2.60 1.45 16.45
C LEU A 4 -2.29 2.93 16.19
N LEU A 5 -1.61 3.23 15.08
CA LEU A 5 -1.34 4.59 14.64
C LEU A 5 -2.52 5.11 13.80
N PRO A 6 -3.13 6.26 14.14
CA PRO A 6 -4.18 6.84 13.32
C PRO A 6 -3.64 7.26 11.94
N ILE A 7 -4.36 6.87 10.87
CA ILE A 7 -4.06 7.24 9.48
C ILE A 7 -5.14 8.19 8.98
N ASN A 8 -4.73 9.24 8.27
CA ASN A 8 -5.66 10.16 7.64
C ASN A 8 -6.35 9.48 6.46
N LEU A 9 -7.70 9.50 6.42
CA LEU A 9 -8.46 8.91 5.32
C LEU A 9 -9.57 9.85 4.82
N ALA A 10 -9.94 9.68 3.55
CA ALA A 10 -11.09 10.33 2.93
C ALA A 10 -11.89 9.31 2.09
N THR A 11 -13.19 9.55 1.93
CA THR A 11 -14.06 8.74 1.09
C THR A 11 -14.29 9.43 -0.26
N TRP A 12 -14.15 8.69 -1.36
CA TRP A 12 -14.48 9.19 -2.70
C TRP A 12 -15.28 8.14 -3.48
N GLY A 13 -16.61 8.28 -3.48
CA GLY A 13 -17.50 7.28 -4.06
C GLY A 13 -17.32 5.90 -3.39
N PRO A 14 -17.11 4.80 -4.15
CA PRO A 14 -16.87 3.48 -3.59
C PRO A 14 -15.43 3.27 -3.09
N PHE A 15 -14.56 4.29 -3.18
CA PHE A 15 -13.14 4.19 -2.86
C PHE A 15 -12.79 4.87 -1.53
N LEU A 16 -11.74 4.36 -0.90
CA LEU A 16 -11.09 4.97 0.26
C LEU A 16 -9.74 5.53 -0.18
N LEU A 17 -9.49 6.80 0.12
CA LEU A 17 -8.19 7.43 -0.05
C LEU A 17 -7.49 7.45 1.30
N LEU A 18 -6.33 6.82 1.39
CA LEU A 18 -5.47 6.84 2.56
C LEU A 18 -4.32 7.82 2.31
N ASN A 19 -4.05 8.68 3.29
CA ASN A 19 -2.93 9.60 3.25
C ASN A 19 -1.85 9.11 4.22
N PHE A 20 -0.82 8.49 3.65
CA PHE A 20 0.37 8.02 4.35
C PHE A 20 1.47 9.09 4.47
N ASN A 21 1.20 10.36 4.12
CA ASN A 21 2.14 11.46 4.35
C ASN A 21 2.19 11.80 5.83
N GLN A 22 2.80 10.90 6.58
CA GLN A 22 3.29 11.10 7.91
C GLN A 22 4.81 11.16 7.77
N GLN A 23 5.31 12.26 7.21
CA GLN A 23 6.74 12.55 6.97
C GLN A 23 7.58 11.28 6.80
N LEU A 24 7.41 10.60 5.66
CA LEU A 24 8.37 9.59 5.25
C LEU A 24 9.64 10.36 4.89
N GLU A 25 10.53 10.50 5.87
CA GLU A 25 11.93 10.77 5.61
C GLU A 25 12.41 9.69 4.65
N ASP A 26 12.69 10.12 3.42
CA ASP A 26 13.43 9.46 2.35
C ASP A 26 13.89 8.02 2.64
N GLU A 27 13.04 7.02 2.35
CA GLU A 27 13.57 5.72 1.96
C GLU A 27 12.92 5.31 0.64
N GLU A 28 13.72 5.33 -0.42
CA GLU A 28 13.51 4.64 -1.68
C GLU A 28 13.43 3.12 -1.43
N SER A 29 12.44 2.64 -0.69
CA SER A 29 12.14 1.22 -0.69
C SER A 29 11.39 0.94 -1.99
N SER A 30 12.06 0.30 -2.95
CA SER A 30 11.45 -0.15 -4.19
C SER A 30 10.09 -0.79 -3.89
N GLY A 31 9.01 -0.25 -4.46
CA GLY A 31 7.63 -0.65 -4.16
C GLY A 31 7.35 -2.15 -4.34
N GLU A 32 8.25 -2.85 -5.02
CA GLU A 32 8.28 -4.30 -5.15
C GLU A 32 8.53 -5.04 -3.82
N SER A 33 9.45 -4.57 -2.97
CA SER A 33 9.70 -5.19 -1.65
C SER A 33 8.50 -5.00 -0.73
N VAL A 34 7.99 -3.77 -0.61
CA VAL A 34 6.84 -3.44 0.24
C VAL A 34 5.59 -4.19 -0.22
N GLY A 35 5.35 -4.23 -1.53
CA GLY A 35 4.20 -4.94 -2.10
C GLY A 35 4.20 -6.42 -1.75
N LYS A 36 5.34 -7.10 -1.89
CA LYS A 36 5.45 -8.53 -1.56
C LYS A 36 5.46 -8.78 -0.05
N ASP A 37 6.11 -7.94 0.74
CA ASP A 37 6.23 -8.11 2.19
C ASP A 37 4.90 -7.82 2.92
N TRP A 38 4.08 -6.90 2.41
CA TRP A 38 2.78 -6.56 3.01
C TRP A 38 1.63 -7.39 2.46
N LEU A 39 1.61 -7.65 1.15
CA LEU A 39 0.50 -8.34 0.49
C LEU A 39 0.74 -9.84 0.41
N GLY A 40 1.98 -10.31 0.57
CA GLY A 40 2.32 -11.73 0.45
C GLY A 40 1.83 -12.32 -0.87
N SER A 41 1.15 -13.46 -0.80
CA SER A 41 0.55 -14.13 -1.96
C SER A 41 -0.61 -13.37 -2.61
N CYS A 42 -1.20 -12.37 -1.94
CA CYS A 42 -2.25 -11.55 -2.53
C CYS A 42 -1.72 -10.62 -3.63
N SER A 43 -0.42 -10.28 -3.62
CA SER A 43 0.21 -9.47 -4.67
C SER A 43 -0.03 -10.07 -6.07
N GLU A 44 0.19 -11.37 -6.22
CA GLU A 44 -0.01 -12.13 -7.48
C GLU A 44 -1.47 -12.10 -7.96
N ILE A 45 -2.42 -12.19 -7.02
CA ILE A 45 -3.86 -12.13 -7.34
C ILE A 45 -4.25 -10.73 -7.85
N LEU A 46 -3.71 -9.68 -7.22
CA LEU A 46 -4.01 -8.29 -7.59
C LEU A 46 -3.38 -7.91 -8.93
N ILE A 47 -2.18 -8.40 -9.23
CA ILE A 47 -1.53 -8.26 -10.54
C ILE A 47 -2.35 -8.99 -11.61
N ALA A 48 -2.70 -10.26 -11.36
CA ALA A 48 -3.48 -11.06 -12.31
C ALA A 48 -4.88 -10.48 -12.57
N GLY A 49 -5.47 -9.86 -11.55
CA GLY A 49 -6.74 -9.14 -11.66
C GLY A 49 -6.64 -7.76 -12.33
N GLY A 50 -5.44 -7.28 -12.66
CA GLY A 50 -5.24 -5.95 -13.27
C GLY A 50 -5.57 -4.78 -12.34
N VAL A 51 -5.62 -5.03 -11.02
CA VAL A 51 -5.94 -4.01 -10.02
C VAL A 51 -4.73 -3.10 -9.77
N ASP A 52 -3.52 -3.67 -9.81
CA ASP A 52 -2.28 -2.94 -9.63
C ASP A 52 -1.17 -3.47 -10.56
N HIS A 53 -0.69 -2.61 -11.45
CA HIS A 53 0.40 -2.90 -12.39
C HIS A 53 1.77 -2.37 -11.92
N SER A 54 1.81 -1.66 -10.79
CA SER A 54 3.05 -1.13 -10.19
C SER A 54 3.80 -2.21 -9.40
N LEU A 55 3.08 -3.23 -8.92
CA LEU A 55 3.60 -4.47 -8.36
C LEU A 55 4.17 -5.36 -9.48
N LYS A 56 5.25 -4.94 -10.11
CA LYS A 56 5.93 -5.76 -11.14
C LYS A 56 6.97 -6.66 -10.48
N HIS A 57 7.20 -7.82 -11.09
CA HIS A 57 8.37 -8.66 -10.87
C HIS A 57 9.65 -8.05 -11.45
#